data_AF-A0A401U4J9-F1
#
_entry.id   AF-A0A401U4J9-F1
#
_cell.length_a   1.000
_cell.length_b   1.000
_cell.length_c   1.000
_cell.angle_alpha   90.00
_cell.angle_beta   90.00
_cell.angle_gamma   90.00
#
_symmetry.space_group_name_H-M   'P 1'
#
loop_
_entity.id
_entity.type
_entity.pdbx_description
1 polymer ?
#
loop_
_entity_poly.entity_id
_entity_poly.type
_entity_poly.pdbx_seq_one_letter_code
_entity_poly.pdbx_strand_id
1 'polypeptide(L)'
;MEETTTPSPDYVKGFNEGYVLTKDSRDLAEKLASAKGNGERLQGFRDGHKEYILERIREQRERTFTKPSPDKTKDKGHDRDR
;
A
#
# COMPACT_ATOMS: atom_id res chain seq x y z
N MET A 1 -9.19 -27.53 8.60
CA MET A 1 -8.85 -27.69 7.17
C MET A 1 -8.91 -26.31 6.57
N GLU A 2 -7.78 -25.79 6.08
CA GLU A 2 -7.78 -24.54 5.32
C GLU A 2 -8.35 -24.85 3.94
N GLU A 3 -9.60 -24.47 3.72
CA GLU A 3 -10.24 -24.57 2.42
C GLU A 3 -9.56 -23.53 1.50
N THR A 4 -8.66 -23.99 0.65
CA THR A 4 -7.96 -23.15 -0.32
C THR A 4 -8.89 -22.85 -1.49
N THR A 5 -9.85 -21.96 -1.26
CA THR A 5 -10.74 -21.48 -2.32
C THR A 5 -9.91 -20.77 -3.38
N THR A 6 -9.77 -21.40 -4.55
CA THR A 6 -9.08 -20.78 -5.68
C THR A 6 -9.95 -19.65 -6.21
N PRO A 7 -9.45 -18.41 -6.32
CA PRO A 7 -10.26 -17.29 -6.80
C PRO A 7 -10.68 -17.51 -8.25
N SER A 8 -11.84 -16.98 -8.62
CA SER A 8 -12.32 -17.10 -10.00
C SER A 8 -11.40 -16.35 -10.98
N PRO A 9 -11.27 -16.80 -12.24
CA PRO A 9 -10.48 -16.09 -13.24
C PRO A 9 -10.92 -14.64 -13.45
N ASP A 10 -12.22 -14.37 -13.32
CA ASP A 10 -12.78 -13.03 -13.49
C ASP A 10 -12.41 -12.11 -12.31
N TYR A 11 -12.42 -12.64 -11.09
CA TYR A 11 -11.90 -11.93 -9.93
C TYR A 11 -10.43 -11.56 -10.12
N VAL A 12 -9.59 -12.53 -10.51
CA VAL A 12 -8.14 -12.32 -10.69
C VAL A 12 -7.85 -11.27 -11.77
N LYS A 13 -8.57 -11.31 -12.90
CA LYS A 13 -8.45 -10.28 -13.94
C LYS A 13 -8.83 -8.90 -13.42
N GLY A 14 -9.98 -8.81 -12.75
CA GLY A 14 -10.43 -7.58 -12.12
C GLY A 14 -9.39 -7.02 -11.16
N PHE A 15 -8.83 -7.87 -10.30
CA PHE A 15 -7.78 -7.48 -9.35
C PHE A 15 -6.57 -6.86 -10.03
N ASN A 16 -6.02 -7.53 -11.03
CA ASN A 16 -4.86 -7.03 -11.76
C ASN A 16 -5.18 -5.70 -12.47
N GLU A 17 -6.37 -5.56 -13.05
CA GLU A 17 -6.84 -4.32 -13.69
C GLU A 17 -6.95 -3.17 -12.69
N GLY A 18 -7.54 -3.41 -11.52
CA GLY A 18 -7.67 -2.43 -10.45
C GLY A 18 -6.31 -1.97 -9.94
N TYR A 19 -5.40 -2.91 -9.72
CA TYR A 19 -4.05 -2.60 -9.24
C TYR A 19 -3.26 -1.75 -10.24
N VAL A 20 -3.19 -2.18 -11.51
CA VAL A 20 -2.45 -1.47 -12.57
C VAL A 20 -3.09 -0.11 -12.86
N LEU A 21 -4.42 -0.03 -12.95
CA LEU A 21 -5.06 1.24 -13.24
C LEU A 21 -4.89 2.26 -12.11
N THR A 22 -4.85 1.81 -10.85
CA THR A 22 -4.59 2.72 -9.73
C THR A 22 -3.17 3.28 -9.76
N LYS A 23 -2.21 2.47 -10.23
CA LYS A 23 -0.83 2.89 -10.43
C LYS A 23 -0.71 3.96 -11.52
N ASP A 24 -1.43 3.79 -12.63
CA ASP A 24 -1.31 4.66 -13.81
C ASP A 24 -2.22 5.89 -13.74
N SER A 25 -3.45 5.73 -13.24
CA SER A 25 -4.48 6.78 -13.14
C SER A 25 -5.41 6.56 -11.95
N ARG A 26 -5.00 7.10 -10.80
CA ARG A 26 -5.74 6.95 -9.54
C ARG A 26 -7.17 7.50 -9.61
N ASP A 27 -7.35 8.68 -10.19
CA ASP A 27 -8.67 9.34 -10.25
C ASP A 27 -9.69 8.52 -11.05
N LEU A 28 -9.24 7.87 -12.13
CA LEU A 28 -10.09 7.00 -12.94
C LEU A 28 -10.41 5.71 -12.19
N ALA A 29 -9.40 5.10 -11.56
CA ALA A 29 -9.59 3.89 -10.77
C ALA A 29 -10.57 4.08 -9.61
N GLU A 30 -10.52 5.23 -8.93
CA GLU A 30 -11.45 5.57 -7.83
C GLU A 30 -12.91 5.67 -8.33
N LYS A 31 -13.13 6.35 -9.47
CA LYS A 31 -14.46 6.43 -10.09
C LYS A 31 -14.99 5.06 -10.46
N LEU A 32 -14.16 4.20 -11.04
CA LEU A 32 -14.55 2.84 -11.41
C LEU A 32 -14.80 1.94 -10.20
N ALA A 33 -13.99 2.07 -9.14
CA ALA A 33 -14.20 1.34 -7.90
C ALA A 33 -15.54 1.71 -7.22
N SER A 34 -15.98 2.96 -7.38
CA SER A 34 -17.27 3.46 -6.89
C SER A 34 -18.49 3.00 -7.70
N ALA A 35 -18.28 2.37 -8.87
CA ALA A 35 -19.36 1.91 -9.72
C ALA A 35 -20.25 0.90 -8.99
N LYS A 36 -21.56 0.95 -9.23
CA LYS A 36 -22.52 -0.01 -8.64
C LYS A 36 -22.43 -1.36 -9.34
N GLY A 37 -22.44 -2.43 -8.57
CA GLY A 37 -22.38 -3.80 -9.08
C GLY A 37 -21.65 -4.73 -8.12
N ASN A 38 -21.98 -6.02 -8.22
CA ASN A 38 -21.48 -7.10 -7.36
C ASN A 38 -20.85 -8.24 -8.16
N GLY A 39 -20.47 -7.99 -9.42
CA GLY A 39 -19.77 -8.99 -10.23
C GLY A 39 -18.38 -9.28 -9.69
N GLU A 40 -17.93 -10.53 -9.77
CA GLU A 40 -16.64 -10.98 -9.23
C GLU A 40 -15.46 -10.15 -9.77
N ARG A 41 -15.50 -9.79 -11.05
CA ARG A 41 -14.51 -8.90 -11.66
C ARG A 41 -14.48 -7.50 -11.03
N LEU A 42 -15.64 -6.92 -10.77
CA LEU A 42 -15.71 -5.60 -10.12
C LEU A 42 -15.25 -5.68 -8.66
N GLN A 43 -15.54 -6.80 -7.98
CA GLN A 43 -15.03 -7.05 -6.64
C GLN A 43 -13.49 -7.16 -6.66
N GLY A 44 -12.93 -7.96 -7.57
CA GLY A 44 -11.49 -8.06 -7.78
C GLY A 44 -10.87 -6.69 -8.04
N PHE A 45 -11.46 -5.90 -8.95
CA PHE A 45 -11.00 -4.54 -9.25
C PHE A 45 -10.92 -3.64 -8.03
N ARG A 46 -11.97 -3.62 -7.20
CA ARG A 46 -11.98 -2.82 -5.96
C ARG A 46 -10.87 -3.26 -5.01
N ASP A 47 -10.63 -4.55 -4.89
CA ASP A 47 -9.62 -5.11 -4.00
C ASP A 47 -8.21 -4.83 -4.51
N GLY A 48 -7.95 -4.97 -5.81
CA GLY A 48 -6.67 -4.60 -6.42
C GLY A 48 -6.34 -3.11 -6.30
N HIS A 49 -7.35 -2.24 -6.47
CA HIS A 49 -7.21 -0.80 -6.21
C HIS A 49 -6.84 -0.51 -4.74
N LYS A 50 -7.51 -1.18 -3.79
CA LYS A 50 -7.20 -1.02 -2.36
C LYS A 50 -5.80 -1.52 -2.02
N GLU A 51 -5.37 -2.66 -2.56
CA GLU A 51 -4.06 -3.24 -2.27
C GLU A 51 -2.95 -2.28 -2.66
N TYR A 52 -3.01 -1.68 -3.86
CA TYR A 52 -2.03 -0.68 -4.28
C TYR A 52 -1.96 0.53 -3.34
N ILE A 53 -3.11 1.04 -2.87
CA ILE A 53 -3.15 2.15 -1.92
C ILE A 53 -2.48 1.75 -0.60
N LEU A 54 -2.80 0.57 -0.08
CA LEU A 54 -2.22 0.07 1.17
C LEU A 54 -0.71 -0.13 1.05
N GLU A 55 -0.24 -0.67 -0.06
CA GLU A 55 1.18 -0.84 -0.37
C GLU A 55 1.91 0.52 -0.33
N ARG A 56 1.38 1.55 -1.01
CA ARG A 56 1.97 2.90 -0.98
C ARG A 56 2.00 3.51 0.41
N ILE A 57 0.96 3.27 1.22
CA ILE A 57 0.96 3.73 2.62
C ILE A 57 2.03 3.00 3.44
N ARG A 58 2.19 1.69 3.26
CA ARG A 58 3.23 0.89 3.93
C ARG A 58 4.64 1.36 3.55
N GLU A 59 4.91 1.51 2.25
CA GLU A 59 6.18 2.03 1.73
C GLU A 59 6.51 3.42 2.30
N GLN A 60 5.52 4.31 2.37
CA GLN A 60 5.71 5.64 2.93
C GLN A 60 6.06 5.58 4.41
N ARG A 61 5.39 4.73 5.20
CA ARG A 61 5.69 4.53 6.62
C ARG A 61 7.11 4.03 6.82
N GLU A 62 7.54 3.03 6.07
CA GLU A 62 8.89 2.48 6.17
C GLU A 62 9.98 3.53 5.89
N ARG A 63 9.73 4.44 4.93
CA ARG A 63 10.64 5.57 4.64
C ARG A 63 10.70 6.60 5.77
N THR A 64 9.63 6.81 6.52
CA THR A 64 9.64 7.75 7.67
C THR A 64 10.33 7.15 8.89
N PHE A 65 10.21 5.84 9.14
CA PHE A 65 10.83 5.17 10.29
C PHE A 65 12.32 4.82 10.10
N THR A 66 12.83 4.87 8.87
CA THR A 66 14.26 4.57 8.56
C THR A 66 15.16 5.80 8.53
N LYS A 67 14.64 7.01 8.79
CA LYS A 67 15.51 8.19 8.96
C LYS A 67 16.33 8.01 10.24
N PRO A 68 17.68 7.96 10.18
CA PRO A 68 18.48 7.91 11.40
C PRO A 68 18.18 9.17 12.19
N SER A 69 17.72 8.99 13.43
CA SER A 69 17.64 10.07 14.41
C SER A 69 19.01 10.77 14.45
N PRO A 70 19.08 12.11 14.38
CA PRO A 70 20.35 12.79 14.54
C PRO A 70 20.94 12.40 15.89
N ASP A 71 22.07 11.70 15.80
CA ASP A 71 22.82 11.13 16.90
C ASP A 71 23.13 12.24 17.91
N LYS A 72 22.44 12.23 19.07
CA LYS A 72 22.72 13.16 20.18
C LYS A 72 23.89 12.63 21.00
N THR A 73 24.99 12.27 20.35
CA THR A 73 26.29 12.08 21.00
C THR A 73 27.12 13.35 20.83
N LYS A 74 26.62 14.47 21.39
CA LYS A 74 27.52 15.55 21.78
C LYS A 74 28.26 15.09 23.03
N ASP A 75 29.36 14.41 22.79
CA ASP A 75 30.48 14.30 23.70
C ASP A 75 30.82 15.71 24.22
N LYS A 76 30.47 15.97 25.48
CA LYS A 76 31.03 17.08 26.26
C LYS A 76 32.08 16.50 27.18
N GLY A 77 33.13 15.96 26.58
CA GLY A 77 34.47 16.14 27.12
C GLY A 77 34.75 17.64 27.17
N HIS A 78 34.63 18.22 28.37
CA HIS A 78 35.52 19.30 28.73
C HIS A 78 35.85 19.17 30.22
N ASP A 79 36.96 18.47 30.41
CA ASP A 79 38.03 18.66 31.38
C ASP A 79 37.76 19.50 32.63
N ARG A 80 38.13 18.85 33.74
CA ARG A 80 38.57 19.47 34.99
C ARG A 80 39.49 20.65 34.68
N ASP A 81 39.29 21.77 35.38
CA ASP A 81 40.37 22.41 36.14
C ASP A 81 39.86 23.56 37.02
N ARG A 82 40.33 23.50 38.28
CA ARG A 82 40.43 24.54 39.33
C ARG A 82 39.29 24.74 40.31
#